data_AF-A0A3C0JJA5-F1
#
_entry.id   AF-A0A3C0JJA5-F1
#
_cell.length_a   1.000
_cell.length_b   1.000
_cell.length_c   1.000
_cell.angle_alpha   90.00
_cell.angle_beta   90.00
_cell.angle_gamma   90.00
#
_symmetry.space_group_name_H-M   'P 1'
#
loop_
_entity.id
_entity.type
_entity.pdbx_description
1 polymer ?
#
loop_
_entity_poly.entity_id
_entity_poly.type
_entity_poly.pdbx_seq_one_letter_code
_entity_poly.pdbx_strand_id
1 'polypeptide(L)'
;EPVRRLTEQNRSSFHSDTQAIHAAANEVIAHQISRLAIPRRMTTPMREVWALQPRFHKQVGIRCLRFMEHPRFRAAYDFMLLRAQHGEIDEKTADWWTHIQTLEPAEQKLMTRPTQFKNKRKPRKKKPKPITSNN
;
A
#
# COMPACT_ATOMS: atom_id res chain seq x y z
N GLU A 1 14.90 -6.56 -3.36
CA GLU A 1 14.98 -5.26 -4.05
C GLU A 1 15.62 -4.22 -3.11
N PRO A 2 16.53 -3.34 -3.59
CA PRO A 2 17.32 -2.44 -2.75
C PRO A 2 16.51 -1.35 -2.02
N VAL A 3 15.47 -0.77 -2.62
CA VAL A 3 14.61 0.25 -1.96
C VAL A 3 13.88 -0.36 -0.78
N ARG A 4 13.38 -1.59 -0.88
CA ARG A 4 12.76 -2.32 0.24
C ARG A 4 13.72 -2.49 1.41
N ARG A 5 14.95 -2.98 1.17
CA ARG A 5 15.93 -3.19 2.25
C ARG A 5 16.24 -1.90 3.00
N LEU A 6 16.44 -0.80 2.26
CA LEU A 6 16.65 0.52 2.83
C LEU A 6 15.39 1.04 3.56
N THR A 7 14.19 0.75 3.04
CA THR A 7 12.94 1.09 3.72
C THR A 7 12.81 0.37 5.06
N GLU A 8 13.16 -0.92 5.11
CA GLU A 8 13.15 -1.71 6.35
C GLU A 8 14.15 -1.17 7.38
N GLN A 9 15.36 -0.79 6.95
CA GLN A 9 16.37 -0.15 7.80
C GLN A 9 15.92 1.23 8.31
N ASN A 10 15.25 2.00 7.46
CA ASN A 10 14.81 3.35 7.76
C ASN A 10 13.47 3.41 8.50
N ARG A 11 12.79 2.27 8.71
CA ARG A 11 11.42 2.25 9.26
C ARG A 11 11.33 2.84 10.66
N SER A 12 12.38 2.68 11.48
CA SER A 12 12.46 3.29 12.82
C SER A 12 12.74 4.79 12.79
N SER A 13 13.33 5.29 11.69
CA SER A 13 13.78 6.68 11.56
C SER A 13 12.71 7.62 10.98
N PHE A 14 11.61 7.07 10.45
CA PHE A 14 10.54 7.85 9.82
C PHE A 14 9.17 7.57 10.46
N HIS A 15 8.32 8.59 10.47
CA HIS A 15 6.99 8.52 11.07
C HIS A 15 5.93 7.85 10.17
N SER A 16 6.27 7.57 8.91
CA SER A 16 5.35 6.99 7.93
C SER A 16 6.11 6.11 6.93
N ASP A 17 5.55 4.92 6.62
CA ASP A 17 6.10 4.00 5.62
C ASP A 17 6.31 4.69 4.26
N THR A 18 5.44 5.62 3.88
CA THR A 18 5.58 6.39 2.63
C THR A 18 6.84 7.26 2.66
N GLN A 19 7.14 7.91 3.78
CA GLN A 19 8.36 8.73 3.91
C GLN A 19 9.62 7.88 3.86
N ALA A 20 9.62 6.72 4.54
CA ALA A 20 10.73 5.78 4.51
C ALA A 20 11.01 5.29 3.08
N ILE A 21 9.97 4.98 2.30
CA ILE A 21 10.11 4.56 0.90
C ILE A 21 10.64 5.68 0.02
N HIS A 22 10.17 6.91 0.20
CA HIS A 22 10.69 8.05 -0.56
C HIS A 22 12.15 8.32 -0.25
N ALA A 23 12.57 8.25 1.01
CA ALA A 23 13.97 8.40 1.41
C ALA A 23 14.84 7.30 0.80
N ALA A 24 14.43 6.03 0.94
CA ALA A 24 15.13 4.89 0.35
C ALA A 24 15.24 5.01 -1.19
N ALA A 25 14.15 5.38 -1.86
CA ALA A 25 14.16 5.59 -3.31
C ALA A 25 15.08 6.77 -3.71
N ASN A 26 15.15 7.84 -2.90
CA ASN A 26 16.05 8.98 -3.14
C ASN A 26 17.50 8.53 -3.12
N GLU A 27 17.87 7.76 -2.10
CA GLU A 27 19.23 7.24 -1.93
C GLU A 27 19.61 6.29 -3.07
N VAL A 28 18.77 5.31 -3.40
CA VAL A 28 19.04 4.36 -4.50
C VAL A 28 19.21 5.09 -5.82
N ILE A 29 18.33 6.03 -6.15
CA ILE A 29 18.43 6.81 -7.39
C ILE A 29 19.70 7.67 -7.40
N ALA A 30 20.06 8.32 -6.29
CA ALA A 30 21.27 9.14 -6.21
C ALA A 30 22.52 8.30 -6.49
N HIS A 31 22.60 7.10 -5.93
CA HIS A 31 23.68 6.15 -6.19
C HIS A 31 23.69 5.64 -7.64
N GLN A 32 22.54 5.52 -8.32
CA GLN A 32 22.52 5.17 -9.75
C GLN A 32 22.95 6.34 -10.63
N ILE A 33 22.52 7.57 -10.31
CA ILE A 33 22.88 8.78 -11.06
C ILE A 33 24.40 9.03 -11.04
N SER A 34 25.08 8.70 -9.95
CA SER A 34 26.54 8.85 -9.86
C SER A 34 27.30 7.89 -10.79
N ARG A 35 26.67 6.81 -11.24
CA ARG A 35 27.27 5.82 -12.14
C ARG A 35 26.78 5.97 -13.59
N LEU A 36 25.54 6.41 -13.78
CA LEU A 36 24.88 6.54 -15.07
C LEU A 36 24.06 7.82 -15.11
N ALA A 37 24.18 8.60 -16.19
CA ALA A 37 23.37 9.80 -16.37
C ALA A 37 21.91 9.41 -16.65
N ILE A 38 21.07 9.41 -15.61
CA ILE A 38 19.63 9.12 -15.72
C ILE A 38 18.84 10.45 -15.67
N PRO A 39 18.09 10.79 -16.73
CA PRO A 39 17.25 12.00 -16.74
C PRO A 39 16.15 11.97 -15.66
N ARG A 40 15.83 13.13 -15.08
CA ARG A 40 14.79 13.24 -14.05
C ARG A 40 13.43 12.67 -14.48
N ARG A 41 13.05 12.86 -15.74
CA ARG A 41 11.81 12.32 -16.34
C ARG A 41 11.67 10.80 -16.25
N MET A 42 12.77 10.07 -16.07
CA MET A 42 12.78 8.60 -15.86
C MET A 42 12.71 8.25 -14.38
N THR A 43 13.40 9.02 -13.54
CA THR A 43 13.42 8.78 -12.09
C THR A 43 12.08 9.06 -11.40
N THR A 44 11.31 10.04 -11.89
CA THR A 44 9.97 10.36 -11.35
C THR A 44 8.99 9.18 -11.47
N PRO A 45 8.83 8.52 -12.64
CA PRO A 45 8.14 7.24 -12.79
C PRO A 45 8.50 6.21 -11.72
N MET A 46 9.80 5.98 -11.54
CA MET A 46 10.32 4.95 -10.64
C MET A 46 9.91 5.22 -9.19
N ARG A 47 10.06 6.47 -8.72
CA ARG A 47 9.64 6.89 -7.37
C ARG A 47 8.16 6.63 -7.10
N GLU A 48 7.30 6.95 -8.06
CA GLU A 48 5.87 6.72 -7.89
C GLU A 48 5.54 5.22 -7.90
N VAL A 49 6.17 4.42 -8.76
CA VAL A 49 5.98 2.96 -8.77
C VAL A 49 6.33 2.35 -7.40
N TRP A 50 7.45 2.76 -6.78
CA TRP A 50 7.82 2.33 -5.43
C TRP A 50 6.84 2.83 -4.36
N ALA A 51 6.42 4.09 -4.43
CA ALA A 51 5.48 4.66 -3.47
C ALA A 51 4.08 4.00 -3.49
N LEU A 52 3.70 3.38 -4.61
CA LEU A 52 2.45 2.63 -4.74
C LEU A 52 2.54 1.22 -4.15
N GLN A 53 3.73 0.65 -3.96
CA GLN A 53 3.91 -0.73 -3.51
C GLN A 53 3.19 -1.08 -2.18
N PRO A 54 3.19 -0.23 -1.15
CA PRO A 54 2.47 -0.52 0.09
C PRO A 54 0.96 -0.69 -0.10
N ARG A 55 0.39 -0.10 -1.16
CA ARG A 55 -1.06 -0.15 -1.42
C ARG A 55 -1.55 -1.55 -1.81
N PHE A 56 -0.69 -2.40 -2.37
CA PHE A 56 -1.05 -3.78 -2.73
C PHE A 56 -1.42 -4.64 -1.51
N HIS A 57 -1.00 -4.27 -0.29
CA HIS A 57 -1.43 -4.94 0.94
C HIS A 57 -2.88 -4.60 1.36
N LYS A 58 -3.51 -3.60 0.72
CA LYS A 58 -4.85 -3.10 1.07
C LYS A 58 -5.87 -3.48 0.00
N GLN A 59 -6.41 -4.67 0.11
CA GLN A 59 -7.36 -5.28 -0.85
C GLN A 59 -8.84 -4.95 -0.58
N VAL A 60 -9.14 -4.16 0.46
CA VAL A 60 -10.51 -3.96 0.96
C VAL A 60 -11.02 -2.53 0.73
N GLY A 61 -12.27 -2.45 0.28
CA GLY A 61 -13.08 -1.24 0.18
C GLY A 61 -12.79 -0.39 -1.06
N ILE A 62 -13.45 0.77 -1.11
CA ILE A 62 -13.45 1.66 -2.29
C ILE A 62 -12.07 2.22 -2.65
N ARG A 63 -11.13 2.23 -1.69
CA ARG A 63 -9.75 2.67 -1.93
C ARG A 63 -8.97 1.70 -2.81
N CYS A 64 -9.31 0.42 -2.75
CA CYS A 64 -8.73 -0.61 -3.62
C CYS A 64 -9.16 -0.38 -5.06
N LEU A 65 -10.45 -0.17 -5.30
CA LEU A 65 -11.00 0.11 -6.63
C LEU A 65 -10.39 1.39 -7.23
N ARG A 66 -10.34 2.47 -6.46
CA ARG A 66 -9.68 3.72 -6.88
C ARG A 66 -8.18 3.55 -7.16
N PHE A 67 -7.52 2.60 -6.51
CA PHE A 67 -6.11 2.35 -6.77
C PHE A 67 -5.90 1.69 -8.14
N MET A 68 -6.82 0.84 -8.60
CA MET A 68 -6.77 0.27 -9.95
C MET A 68 -6.90 1.33 -11.05
N GLU A 69 -7.61 2.42 -10.77
CA GLU A 69 -7.78 3.57 -11.69
C GLU A 69 -6.54 4.48 -11.77
N HIS A 70 -5.50 4.23 -10.95
CA HIS A 70 -4.32 5.09 -10.93
C HIS A 70 -3.55 4.97 -12.26
N PRO A 71 -3.07 6.07 -12.86
CA PRO A 71 -2.42 6.04 -14.19
C PRO A 71 -1.15 5.16 -14.21
N ARG A 72 -0.49 4.99 -13.07
CA ARG A 72 0.69 4.13 -12.90
C ARG A 72 0.40 2.79 -12.24
N PHE A 73 -0.86 2.40 -12.11
CA PHE A 73 -1.25 1.12 -11.54
C PHE A 73 -0.58 -0.04 -12.29
N ARG A 74 -0.63 -0.04 -13.63
CA ARG A 74 -0.04 -1.12 -14.43
C ARG A 74 1.45 -1.32 -14.17
N ALA A 75 2.23 -0.24 -14.21
CA ALA A 75 3.66 -0.30 -13.89
C ALA A 75 3.93 -0.76 -12.45
N ALA A 76 3.10 -0.33 -11.49
CA ALA A 76 3.21 -0.76 -10.10
C ALA A 76 2.84 -2.24 -9.90
N TYR A 77 1.85 -2.73 -10.67
CA TYR A 77 1.40 -4.12 -10.67
C TYR A 77 2.44 -5.04 -11.31
N ASP A 78 3.00 -4.68 -12.47
CA ASP A 78 4.06 -5.47 -13.13
C ASP A 78 5.28 -5.58 -12.21
N PHE A 79 5.65 -4.49 -11.55
CA PHE A 79 6.71 -4.51 -10.55
C PHE A 79 6.36 -5.37 -9.32
N MET A 80 5.10 -5.34 -8.86
CA MET A 80 4.62 -6.21 -7.77
C MET A 80 4.71 -7.70 -8.16
N LEU A 81 4.37 -8.07 -9.41
CA LEU A 81 4.51 -9.45 -9.89
C LEU A 81 5.96 -9.91 -9.89
N LEU A 82 6.89 -9.07 -10.38
CA LEU A 82 8.32 -9.38 -10.33
C LEU A 82 8.81 -9.60 -8.89
N ARG A 83 8.30 -8.79 -7.94
CA ARG A 83 8.61 -8.97 -6.52
C ARG A 83 8.03 -10.27 -5.95
N ALA A 84 6.81 -10.64 -6.34
CA ALA A 84 6.20 -11.91 -5.93
C ALA A 84 7.01 -13.12 -6.44
N GLN A 85 7.48 -13.09 -7.69
CA GLN A 85 8.33 -14.15 -8.26
C GLN A 85 9.65 -14.37 -7.49
N HIS A 86 10.16 -13.34 -6.81
CA HIS A 86 11.36 -13.41 -5.98
C HIS A 86 11.04 -13.67 -4.50
N GLY A 87 9.80 -14.05 -4.17
CA GLY A 87 9.36 -14.31 -2.79
C GLY A 87 9.27 -13.07 -1.91
N GLU A 88 9.28 -11.87 -2.50
CA GLU A 88 9.24 -10.63 -1.74
C GLU A 88 7.81 -10.21 -1.34
N ILE A 89 6.81 -10.72 -2.04
CA ILE A 89 5.39 -10.50 -1.79
C ILE A 89 4.72 -11.87 -1.76
N ASP A 90 3.73 -12.03 -0.90
CA ASP A 90 2.94 -13.27 -0.83
C ASP A 90 2.25 -13.53 -2.17
N GLU A 91 2.39 -14.75 -2.69
CA GLU A 91 1.81 -15.18 -3.97
C GLU A 91 0.29 -14.99 -3.98
N LYS A 92 -0.38 -15.23 -2.84
CA LYS A 92 -1.82 -14.99 -2.70
C LYS A 92 -2.21 -13.53 -2.93
N THR A 93 -1.33 -12.59 -2.58
CA THR A 93 -1.55 -11.17 -2.86
C THR A 93 -1.49 -10.92 -4.36
N ALA A 94 -0.51 -11.51 -5.05
CA ALA A 94 -0.37 -11.40 -6.49
C ALA A 94 -1.56 -12.03 -7.23
N ASP A 95 -2.00 -13.23 -6.83
CA ASP A 95 -3.16 -13.90 -7.41
C ASP A 95 -4.44 -13.09 -7.22
N TRP A 96 -4.66 -12.54 -6.03
CA TRP A 96 -5.82 -11.71 -5.75
C TRP A 96 -5.88 -10.48 -6.66
N TRP A 97 -4.75 -9.78 -6.82
CA TRP A 97 -4.66 -8.62 -7.70
C TRP A 97 -4.79 -8.98 -9.17
N THR A 98 -4.33 -10.17 -9.56
CA THR A 98 -4.53 -10.71 -10.92
C THR A 98 -6.01 -10.97 -11.16
N HIS A 99 -6.68 -11.62 -10.22
CA HIS A 99 -8.08 -12.02 -10.35
C HIS A 99 -9.04 -10.83 -10.38
N ILE A 100 -8.89 -9.85 -9.49
CA ILE A 100 -9.83 -8.70 -9.45
C ILE A 100 -9.84 -7.91 -10.76
N GLN A 101 -8.72 -7.87 -11.50
CA GLN A 101 -8.63 -7.20 -12.79
C GLN A 101 -9.44 -7.90 -13.90
N THR A 102 -9.74 -9.19 -13.76
CA THR A 102 -10.54 -9.94 -14.74
C THR A 102 -12.04 -9.89 -14.46
N LEU A 103 -12.45 -9.31 -13.32
CA LEU A 103 -13.84 -9.26 -12.89
C LEU A 103 -14.57 -8.03 -13.42
N GLU A 104 -15.89 -8.16 -13.59
CA GLU A 104 -16.76 -7.03 -13.92
C GLU A 104 -16.90 -6.04 -12.74
N PRO A 105 -17.22 -4.75 -12.96
CA PRO A 105 -17.28 -3.74 -11.90
C PRO A 105 -18.21 -4.10 -10.73
N ALA A 106 -19.28 -4.84 -10.97
CA ALA A 106 -20.17 -5.33 -9.92
C ALA A 106 -19.49 -6.38 -9.02
N GLU A 107 -18.74 -7.30 -9.62
CA GLU A 107 -18.01 -8.37 -8.94
C GLU A 107 -16.77 -7.84 -8.21
N GLN A 108 -16.06 -6.88 -8.79
CA GLN A 108 -14.95 -6.17 -8.12
C GLN A 108 -15.42 -5.51 -6.82
N LYS A 109 -16.61 -4.89 -6.83
CA LYS A 109 -17.22 -4.33 -5.62
C LYS A 109 -17.55 -5.40 -4.59
N LEU A 110 -17.99 -6.59 -5.02
CA LEU A 110 -18.25 -7.70 -4.12
C LEU A 110 -16.97 -8.27 -3.50
N MET A 111 -15.93 -8.48 -4.31
CA MET A 111 -14.63 -9.02 -3.87
C MET A 111 -13.90 -8.08 -2.90
N THR A 112 -14.05 -6.77 -3.08
CA THR A 112 -13.47 -5.76 -2.18
C THR A 112 -14.32 -5.47 -0.94
N ARG A 113 -15.49 -6.10 -0.77
CA ARG A 113 -16.28 -5.90 0.45
C ARG A 113 -15.50 -6.40 1.67
N PRO A 114 -15.44 -5.61 2.76
CA PRO A 114 -14.92 -6.13 4.01
C PRO A 114 -15.77 -7.35 4.40
N THR A 115 -15.12 -8.51 4.55
CA THR A 115 -15.76 -9.71 5.05
C THR A 115 -16.39 -9.37 6.39
N GLN A 116 -17.71 -9.48 6.53
CA GLN A 116 -18.43 -9.17 7.76
C GLN A 116 -18.19 -10.25 8.83
N PHE A 117 -16.94 -10.58 9.14
CA PHE A 117 -16.63 -11.42 10.29
C PHE A 117 -16.57 -10.57 11.56
N LYS A 118 -17.71 -10.59 12.25
CA LYS A 118 -17.88 -10.57 13.71
C LYS A 118 -16.94 -9.66 14.51
N ASN A 119 -17.12 -8.35 14.38
CA ASN A 119 -16.97 -7.47 15.53
C ASN A 119 -18.33 -6.83 15.82
N LYS A 120 -19.21 -7.60 16.48
CA LYS A 120 -20.21 -7.05 17.39
C LYS A 120 -19.43 -6.26 18.44
N ARG A 121 -19.05 -5.02 18.12
CA ARG A 121 -18.67 -4.04 19.13
C ARG A 121 -19.92 -3.88 19.99
N LYS A 122 -19.95 -4.59 21.13
CA LYS A 122 -20.98 -4.40 22.17
C LYS A 122 -21.13 -2.89 22.35
N PRO A 123 -22.35 -2.33 22.26
CA PRO A 123 -22.54 -0.92 22.50
C PRO A 123 -22.01 -0.65 23.90
N ARG A 124 -21.01 0.24 23.99
CA ARG A 124 -20.40 0.64 25.26
C ARG A 124 -21.53 1.28 26.06
N LYS A 125 -22.13 0.55 27.02
CA LYS A 125 -23.14 1.08 27.93
C LYS A 125 -22.54 2.34 28.55
N LYS A 126 -23.02 3.51 28.15
CA LYS A 126 -22.71 4.77 28.83
C LYS A 126 -23.22 4.59 30.25
N LYS A 127 -22.31 4.49 31.22
CA LYS A 127 -22.69 4.58 32.64
C LYS A 127 -23.34 5.96 32.84
N PRO A 128 -24.50 6.05 33.50
CA PRO A 128 -25.12 7.34 33.77
C PRO A 128 -24.19 8.19 34.64
N LYS A 129 -24.13 9.49 34.34
CA LYS A 129 -23.35 10.46 35.14
C LYS A 129 -23.95 10.52 36.56
N PRO A 130 -23.14 10.54 37.63
CA PRO A 130 -23.65 10.83 38.95
C PRO A 130 -24.19 12.27 38.97
N ILE A 131 -25.42 12.42 39.43
CA ILE A 131 -26.03 13.70 39.76
C ILE A 131 -25.41 14.12 41.10
N THR A 132 -24.50 15.08 41.08
CA THR A 132 -24.04 15.73 42.31
C THR A 132 -25.10 16.73 42.71
N SER A 133 -25.88 16.38 43.74
CA SER A 133 -26.72 17.31 44.48
C SER A 133 -25.85 18.32 45.21
N ASN A 134 -26.25 19.59 45.13
CA ASN A 134 -25.79 20.67 45.99
C ASN A 134 -25.83 20.26 47.47
N ASN A 135 -24.82 20.71 48.22
CA ASN A 135 -25.01 21.42 49.48
C ASN A 135 -23.87 22.44 49.64
#